data_AF-A0A3E0I170-F1
#
_entry.id   AF-A0A3E0I170-F1
#
_cell.length_a   1.000
_cell.length_b   1.000
_cell.length_c   1.000
_cell.angle_alpha   90.00
_cell.angle_beta   90.00
_cell.angle_gamma   90.00
#
_symmetry.space_group_name_H-M   'P 1'
#
loop_
_entity.id
_entity.type
_entity.pdbx_description
1 polymer ?
#
loop_
_entity_poly.entity_id
_entity_poly.type
_entity_poly.pdbx_seq_one_letter_code
_entity_poly.pdbx_strand_id
1 'polypeptide(L)'
;MGENKDIKELDAFAKKYINEIGEATPSIDFTANIMDAIVQEEQSSIYKVAPLISKKVWFVLVAILAVSILYVAKVTPSSWLKIPELKMDYLSNIQLPNLFESITVSNLMLCACFFFTIMVFIQIYFLKNHFTRNFNR
;
A
#
# COMPACT_ATOMS: atom_id res chain seq x y z
N MET A 1 -16.43 12.14 63.50
CA MET A 1 -17.86 12.06 63.11
C MET A 1 -18.33 13.27 62.27
N GLY A 2 -17.43 13.94 61.51
CA GLY A 2 -17.73 15.21 60.81
C GLY A 2 -17.73 15.14 59.27
N GLU A 3 -16.75 14.47 58.65
CA GLU A 3 -16.51 14.47 57.19
C GLU A 3 -17.69 14.02 56.29
N ASN A 4 -18.56 13.12 56.77
CA ASN A 4 -19.64 12.57 55.95
C ASN A 4 -20.86 13.50 55.80
N LYS A 5 -20.94 14.58 56.59
CA LYS A 5 -22.02 15.57 56.47
C LYS A 5 -21.73 16.56 55.33
N ASP A 6 -20.48 16.98 55.20
CA ASP A 6 -20.04 17.96 54.20
C ASP A 6 -20.22 17.44 52.76
N ILE A 7 -19.99 16.15 52.52
CA ILE A 7 -20.18 15.51 51.20
C ILE A 7 -21.66 15.51 50.79
N LYS A 8 -22.58 15.29 51.74
CA LYS A 8 -24.02 15.26 51.47
C LYS A 8 -24.59 16.64 51.21
N GLU A 9 -24.05 17.65 51.89
CA GLU A 9 -24.42 19.04 51.64
C GLU A 9 -23.92 19.48 50.26
N LEU A 10 -22.67 19.18 49.90
CA LEU A 10 -22.11 19.44 48.57
C LEU A 10 -22.91 18.75 47.45
N ASP A 11 -23.30 17.48 47.65
CA ASP A 11 -24.14 16.75 46.70
C ASP A 11 -25.54 17.38 46.56
N ALA A 12 -26.16 17.78 47.69
CA ALA A 12 -27.44 18.47 47.68
C ALA A 12 -27.35 19.85 46.99
N PHE A 13 -26.26 20.59 47.18
CA PHE A 13 -25.99 21.86 46.48
C PHE A 13 -25.81 21.65 44.97
N ALA A 14 -25.01 20.66 44.57
CA ALA A 14 -24.78 20.33 43.16
C ALA A 14 -26.11 19.92 42.48
N LYS A 15 -26.89 19.06 43.14
CA LYS A 15 -28.17 18.58 42.62
C LYS A 15 -29.22 19.69 42.50
N LYS A 16 -29.23 20.64 43.44
CA LYS A 16 -30.09 21.83 43.38
C LYS A 16 -29.71 22.71 42.19
N TYR A 17 -28.42 22.97 41.98
CA TYR A 17 -27.94 23.76 40.84
C TYR A 17 -28.25 23.09 39.50
N ILE A 18 -28.03 21.78 39.38
CA ILE A 18 -28.35 21.03 38.17
C ILE A 18 -29.85 21.07 37.86
N ASN A 19 -30.70 21.02 38.88
CA ASN A 19 -32.16 21.15 38.70
C ASN A 19 -32.63 22.58 38.38
N GLU A 20 -31.90 23.61 38.82
CA GLU A 20 -32.20 25.02 38.51
C GLU A 20 -31.73 25.41 37.11
N ILE A 21 -30.73 24.71 36.56
CA ILE A 21 -30.34 24.81 35.16
C ILE A 21 -31.41 24.08 34.35
N GLY A 22 -32.39 24.84 33.83
CA GLY A 22 -33.50 24.29 33.04
C GLY A 22 -33.02 23.35 31.93
N GLU A 23 -33.86 22.37 31.58
CA GLU A 23 -33.54 21.35 30.57
C GLU A 23 -33.12 22.02 29.26
N ALA A 24 -31.83 21.95 28.95
CA ALA A 24 -31.30 22.41 27.67
C ALA A 24 -31.79 21.44 26.61
N THR A 25 -32.91 21.79 25.96
CA THR A 25 -33.41 21.03 24.83
C THR A 25 -32.46 21.26 23.65
N PRO A 26 -31.92 20.20 23.04
CA PRO A 26 -31.10 20.36 21.85
C PRO A 26 -31.94 21.05 20.76
N SER A 27 -31.27 21.78 19.87
CA SER A 27 -31.95 22.31 18.69
C SER A 27 -32.60 21.17 17.89
N ILE A 28 -33.68 21.49 17.18
CA ILE A 28 -34.42 20.53 16.35
C ILE A 28 -33.47 19.80 15.38
N ASP A 29 -32.46 20.52 14.88
CA ASP A 29 -31.49 20.02 13.91
C ASP A 29 -30.17 19.52 14.53
N PHE A 30 -30.09 19.38 15.87
CA PHE A 30 -28.88 18.97 16.56
C PHE A 30 -28.33 17.63 16.03
N THR A 31 -29.20 16.65 15.89
CA THR A 31 -28.83 15.33 15.35
C THR A 31 -28.37 15.42 13.90
N ALA A 32 -29.01 16.25 13.08
CA ALA A 32 -28.63 16.45 11.69
C ALA A 32 -27.24 17.10 11.59
N ASN A 33 -26.97 18.14 12.38
CA ASN A 33 -25.65 18.79 12.42
C ASN A 33 -24.54 17.87 12.92
N ILE A 34 -24.81 17.04 13.94
CA ILE A 34 -23.83 16.06 14.41
C ILE A 34 -23.58 15.00 13.34
N MET A 35 -24.63 14.48 12.71
CA MET A 35 -24.49 13.47 11.67
C MET A 35 -23.72 14.01 10.46
N ASP A 36 -23.99 15.26 10.04
CA ASP A 36 -23.26 15.92 8.96
C ASP A 36 -21.79 16.14 9.33
N ALA A 37 -21.50 16.57 10.55
CA ALA A 37 -20.12 16.73 11.02
C ALA A 37 -19.36 15.39 11.05
N ILE A 38 -20.00 14.32 11.53
CA ILE A 38 -19.42 12.96 11.54
C ILE A 38 -19.18 12.49 10.11
N VAL A 39 -20.14 12.63 9.20
CA VAL A 39 -19.99 12.21 7.79
C VAL A 39 -18.86 12.97 7.10
N GLN A 40 -18.71 14.26 7.39
CA GLN A 40 -17.66 15.10 6.81
C GLN A 40 -16.27 14.72 7.32
N GLU A 41 -16.16 14.36 8.60
CA GLU A 41 -14.91 13.91 9.23
C GLU A 41 -14.55 12.47 8.84
N GLU A 42 -15.54 11.58 8.73
CA GLU A 42 -15.39 10.23 8.21
C GLU A 42 -14.96 10.25 6.74
N GLN A 43 -15.55 11.07 5.87
CA GLN A 43 -15.11 11.17 4.46
C GLN A 43 -13.63 11.58 4.31
N SER A 44 -13.07 12.34 5.26
CA SER A 44 -11.66 12.71 5.25
C SER A 44 -10.73 11.55 5.66
N SER A 45 -11.25 10.60 6.44
CA SER A 45 -10.52 9.49 7.05
C SER A 45 -10.84 8.12 6.43
N ILE A 46 -11.88 8.03 5.58
CA ILE A 46 -12.21 6.85 4.78
C ILE A 46 -11.10 6.67 3.74
N TYR A 47 -10.07 5.95 4.19
CA TYR A 47 -9.43 4.92 3.41
C TYR A 47 -9.03 5.38 2.00
N LYS A 48 -8.07 6.32 1.97
CA LYS A 48 -7.35 6.62 0.74
C LYS A 48 -6.79 5.29 0.23
N VAL A 49 -7.34 4.79 -0.87
CA VAL A 49 -6.97 3.50 -1.48
C VAL A 49 -5.51 3.62 -1.92
N ALA A 50 -4.60 3.36 -0.98
CA ALA A 50 -3.18 3.45 -1.24
C ALA A 50 -2.84 2.26 -2.14
N PRO A 51 -2.39 2.51 -3.38
CA PRO A 51 -2.01 1.40 -4.24
C PRO A 51 -0.87 0.65 -3.54
N LEU A 52 -1.03 -0.67 -3.35
CA LEU A 52 -0.03 -1.54 -2.69
C LEU A 52 1.38 -1.33 -3.23
N ILE A 53 1.48 -0.96 -4.51
CA ILE A 53 2.72 -0.61 -5.18
C ILE A 53 2.52 0.74 -5.87
N SER A 54 3.37 1.71 -5.55
CA SER A 54 3.39 3.01 -6.21
C SER A 54 3.60 2.86 -7.72
N LYS A 55 2.98 3.72 -8.53
CA LYS A 55 3.11 3.73 -9.99
C LYS A 55 4.58 3.75 -10.46
N LYS A 56 5.46 4.38 -9.67
CA LYS A 56 6.92 4.42 -9.95
C LYS A 56 7.57 3.04 -9.87
N VAL A 57 7.19 2.23 -8.89
CA VAL A 57 7.74 0.89 -8.67
C VAL A 57 7.29 -0.07 -9.76
N TRP A 58 6.08 0.10 -10.31
CA TRP A 58 5.63 -0.65 -11.49
C TRP A 58 6.54 -0.45 -12.71
N PHE A 59 7.03 0.77 -12.94
CA PHE A 59 7.96 1.05 -14.04
C PHE A 59 9.31 0.35 -13.83
N VAL A 60 9.83 0.36 -12.60
CA VAL A 60 11.07 -0.36 -12.24
C VAL A 60 10.91 -1.87 -12.42
N LEU A 61 9.76 -2.42 -12.03
CA LEU A 61 9.44 -3.84 -12.22
C LEU A 61 9.49 -4.21 -13.71
N VAL A 62 8.79 -3.46 -14.57
CA VAL A 62 8.78 -3.70 -16.03
C VAL A 62 10.19 -3.59 -16.62
N ALA A 63 10.99 -2.62 -16.18
CA ALA A 63 12.37 -2.47 -16.63
C ALA A 63 13.25 -3.69 -16.26
N ILE A 64 13.14 -4.19 -15.02
CA ILE A 64 13.85 -5.39 -14.56
C ILE A 64 13.46 -6.61 -15.40
N LEU A 65 12.15 -6.78 -15.68
CA LEU A 65 11.67 -7.87 -16.53
C LEU A 65 12.27 -7.78 -17.93
N ALA A 66 12.25 -6.59 -18.54
CA ALA A 66 12.79 -6.36 -19.88
C ALA A 66 14.29 -6.66 -19.97
N VAL A 67 15.08 -6.21 -18.98
CA VAL A 67 16.52 -6.50 -18.90
C VAL A 67 16.76 -8.00 -18.74
N SER A 68 15.98 -8.69 -17.91
CA SER A 68 16.09 -10.14 -17.71
C SER A 68 15.80 -10.92 -19.01
N ILE A 69 14.77 -10.54 -19.77
CA ILE A 69 14.45 -11.12 -21.08
C ILE A 69 15.61 -10.92 -22.06
N LEU A 70 16.15 -9.71 -22.15
CA LEU A 70 17.26 -9.39 -23.05
C LEU A 70 18.53 -10.18 -22.69
N TYR A 71 18.81 -10.34 -21.40
CA TYR A 71 19.97 -11.08 -20.92
C TYR A 71 19.87 -12.58 -21.23
N VAL A 72 18.71 -13.21 -20.97
CA VAL A 72 18.44 -14.61 -21.34
C VAL A 72 18.55 -14.81 -22.85
N ALA A 73 18.04 -13.85 -23.64
CA ALA A 73 18.10 -13.90 -25.11
C ALA A 73 19.54 -13.83 -25.65
N LYS A 74 20.45 -13.09 -24.99
CA LYS A 74 21.88 -13.06 -25.39
C LYS A 74 22.63 -14.34 -25.02
N VAL A 75 22.26 -15.00 -23.91
CA VAL A 75 22.97 -16.18 -23.39
C VAL A 75 22.50 -17.50 -24.03
N THR A 76 21.38 -17.51 -24.76
CA THR A 76 20.85 -18.74 -25.38
C THR A 76 21.15 -18.80 -26.88
N PRO A 77 22.24 -19.45 -27.33
CA PRO A 77 22.58 -19.53 -28.75
C PRO A 77 21.87 -20.71 -29.43
N SER A 78 20.54 -20.79 -29.45
CA SER A 78 19.83 -21.86 -30.19
C SER A 78 18.34 -21.59 -30.42
N SER A 79 18.02 -21.16 -31.64
CA SER A 79 16.93 -21.64 -32.53
C SER A 79 15.45 -21.71 -32.09
N TRP A 80 15.06 -21.53 -30.83
CA TRP A 80 13.65 -21.69 -30.43
C TRP A 80 12.85 -20.40 -30.26
N LEU A 81 13.53 -19.27 -30.08
CA LEU A 81 12.93 -17.95 -30.03
C LEU A 81 13.63 -17.07 -31.04
N LYS A 82 13.07 -16.98 -32.26
CA LYS A 82 13.45 -15.95 -33.24
C LYS A 82 12.92 -14.60 -32.77
N ILE A 83 13.48 -14.10 -31.67
CA ILE A 83 13.33 -12.69 -31.31
C ILE A 83 14.27 -11.95 -32.27
N PRO A 84 13.78 -10.93 -33.00
CA PRO A 84 14.63 -10.16 -33.91
C PRO A 84 15.87 -9.68 -33.16
N GLU A 85 17.04 -9.83 -33.79
CA GLU A 85 18.31 -9.28 -33.30
C GLU A 85 18.15 -7.77 -33.12
N LEU A 86 17.72 -7.36 -31.93
CA LEU A 86 17.80 -5.98 -31.51
C LEU A 86 19.28 -5.67 -31.39
N LYS A 87 19.83 -5.06 -32.45
CA LYS A 87 21.15 -4.43 -32.46
C LYS A 87 21.16 -3.32 -31.42
N MET A 88 21.41 -3.71 -30.18
CA MET A 88 21.57 -2.82 -29.04
C MET A 88 22.99 -2.25 -29.01
N ASP A 89 23.42 -1.62 -30.10
CA ASP A 89 24.73 -0.93 -30.17
C ASP A 89 24.83 0.19 -29.11
N TYR A 90 23.69 0.67 -28.61
CA TYR A 90 23.61 1.69 -27.56
C TYR A 90 23.93 1.20 -26.14
N LEU A 91 23.89 -0.11 -25.86
CA LEU A 91 24.25 -0.66 -24.54
C LEU A 91 25.76 -0.92 -24.38
N SER A 92 26.52 -0.86 -25.48
CA SER A 92 27.97 -1.11 -25.48
C SER A 92 28.79 -0.08 -24.69
N ASN A 93 28.23 1.13 -24.47
CA ASN A 93 28.89 2.21 -23.72
C ASN A 93 28.59 2.18 -22.21
N ILE A 94 27.72 1.28 -21.75
CA ILE A 94 27.46 1.12 -20.32
C ILE A 94 28.50 0.14 -19.79
N GLN A 95 29.66 0.67 -19.39
CA GLN A 95 30.63 -0.07 -18.59
C GLN A 95 29.99 -0.39 -17.23
N LEU A 96 29.25 -1.50 -17.17
CA LEU A 96 28.90 -2.12 -15.90
C LEU A 96 30.23 -2.48 -15.22
N PRO A 97 30.50 -1.99 -14.00
CA PRO A 97 31.72 -2.36 -13.29
C PRO A 97 31.79 -3.89 -13.20
N ASN A 98 32.99 -4.44 -13.37
CA ASN A 98 33.35 -5.87 -13.45
C ASN A 98 33.01 -6.72 -12.19
N LEU A 99 32.03 -6.31 -11.40
CA LEU A 99 31.53 -6.98 -10.19
C LEU A 99 30.99 -8.39 -10.46
N PHE A 100 30.73 -8.75 -11.72
CA PHE A 100 30.21 -10.05 -12.14
C PHE A 100 31.19 -10.88 -12.99
N GLU A 101 32.40 -10.39 -13.30
CA GLU A 101 33.36 -11.14 -14.14
C GLU A 101 33.83 -12.45 -13.50
N SER A 102 33.81 -12.55 -12.17
CA SER A 102 34.20 -13.78 -11.46
C SER A 102 33.05 -14.78 -11.27
N ILE A 103 31.82 -14.45 -11.68
CA ILE A 103 30.65 -15.29 -11.44
C ILE A 103 30.28 -16.01 -12.74
N THR A 104 30.78 -17.24 -12.87
CA THR A 104 30.38 -18.15 -13.95
C THR A 104 28.97 -18.67 -13.67
N VAL A 105 27.95 -17.93 -14.11
CA VAL A 105 26.55 -18.34 -13.97
C VAL A 105 26.23 -19.40 -15.03
N SER A 106 25.77 -20.58 -14.59
CA SER A 106 25.28 -21.62 -15.50
C SER A 106 23.99 -21.18 -16.19
N ASN A 107 23.80 -21.53 -17.47
CA ASN A 107 22.58 -21.25 -18.24
C ASN A 107 21.30 -21.71 -17.51
N LEU A 108 21.38 -22.82 -16.76
CA LEU A 108 20.26 -23.32 -15.95
C LEU A 108 19.91 -22.36 -14.81
N MET A 109 20.91 -21.81 -14.12
CA MET A 109 20.72 -20.86 -13.04
C MET A 109 20.12 -19.54 -13.56
N LEU A 110 20.54 -19.12 -14.76
CA LEU A 110 20.02 -17.92 -15.42
C LEU A 110 18.55 -18.10 -15.82
N CYS A 111 18.19 -19.24 -16.41
CA CYS A 111 16.79 -19.60 -16.67
C CYS A 111 15.97 -19.68 -15.37
N ALA A 112 16.51 -20.27 -14.30
CA ALA A 112 15.83 -20.35 -13.01
C ALA A 112 15.56 -18.94 -12.42
N CYS A 113 16.53 -18.04 -12.47
CA CYS A 113 16.36 -16.64 -12.04
C CYS A 113 15.29 -15.91 -12.87
N PHE A 114 15.23 -16.17 -14.19
CA PHE A 114 14.22 -15.60 -15.06
C PHE A 114 12.80 -16.07 -14.68
N PHE A 115 12.59 -17.39 -14.55
CA PHE A 115 11.30 -17.94 -14.13
C PHE A 115 10.90 -17.50 -12.73
N PHE A 116 11.86 -17.40 -11.80
CA PHE A 116 11.63 -16.90 -10.46
C PHE A 116 11.16 -15.44 -10.48
N THR A 117 11.78 -14.60 -11.32
CA THR A 117 11.36 -13.22 -11.51
C THR A 117 9.92 -13.16 -12.00
N ILE A 118 9.56 -13.91 -13.06
CA ILE A 118 8.17 -13.98 -13.54
C ILE A 118 7.20 -14.42 -12.44
N MET A 119 7.56 -15.45 -11.67
CA MET A 119 6.73 -15.97 -10.58
C MET A 119 6.43 -14.89 -9.53
N VAL A 120 7.43 -14.10 -9.14
CA VAL A 120 7.25 -12.99 -8.18
C VAL A 120 6.27 -11.94 -8.73
N PHE A 121 6.29 -11.64 -10.03
CA PHE A 121 5.33 -10.71 -10.63
C PHE A 121 3.90 -11.26 -10.59
N ILE A 122 3.74 -12.55 -10.85
CA ILE A 122 2.43 -13.22 -10.77
C ILE A 122 1.91 -13.17 -9.32
N GLN A 123 2.77 -13.44 -8.33
CA GLN A 123 2.41 -13.35 -6.92
C GLN A 123 1.96 -11.94 -6.54
N ILE A 124 2.69 -10.91 -6.97
CA ILE A 124 2.33 -9.50 -6.75
C ILE A 124 0.96 -9.19 -7.38
N TYR A 125 0.71 -9.66 -8.61
CA TYR A 125 -0.57 -9.46 -9.29
C TYR A 125 -1.73 -10.13 -8.54
N PHE A 126 -1.54 -11.38 -8.09
CA PHE A 126 -2.53 -12.11 -7.31
C PHE A 126 -2.84 -11.41 -5.99
N LEU A 127 -1.81 -10.95 -5.28
CA LEU A 127 -1.95 -10.24 -4.01
C LEU A 127 -2.70 -8.92 -4.21
N LYS A 128 -2.37 -8.16 -5.26
CA LYS A 128 -3.10 -6.95 -5.65
C LYS A 128 -4.58 -7.24 -5.89
N ASN A 129 -4.90 -8.30 -6.63
CA ASN A 129 -6.29 -8.67 -6.91
C ASN A 129 -7.05 -9.06 -5.63
N HIS A 130 -6.42 -9.82 -4.74
CA HIS A 130 -7.01 -10.21 -3.45
C HIS A 130 -7.33 -8.99 -2.57
N PHE A 131 -6.38 -8.06 -2.41
CA PHE A 131 -6.60 -6.86 -1.59
C PHE A 131 -7.62 -5.90 -2.24
N THR A 132 -7.60 -5.74 -3.56
CA THR A 132 -8.60 -4.91 -4.28
C THR A 132 -10.02 -5.44 -4.06
N ARG A 133 -10.21 -6.76 -4.03
CA ARG A 133 -11.51 -7.39 -3.79
C ARG A 133 -12.07 -7.16 -2.38
N ASN A 134 -11.20 -7.07 -1.38
CA ASN A 134 -11.60 -6.86 0.02
C ASN A 134 -11.88 -5.39 0.36
N PHE A 135 -11.45 -4.43 -0.49
CA PHE A 135 -11.67 -3.00 -0.28
C PHE A 135 -12.94 -2.47 -0.97
N ASN A 136 -13.47 -3.21 -1.95
CA ASN A 136 -14.69 -2.87 -2.69
C ASN A 136 -15.94 -3.57 -2.12
N ARG A 137 -15.94 -3.88 -0.83
CA ARG A 137 -17.03 -4.49 -0.08
C ARG A 137 -17.23 -3.70 1.20
#